data_AF-A0A1H9SDJ1-F1
#
_entry.id   AF-A0A1H9SDJ1-F1
#
_cell.length_a   1.000
_cell.length_b   1.000
_cell.length_c   1.000
_cell.angle_alpha   90.00
_cell.angle_beta   90.00
_cell.angle_gamma   90.00
#
_symmetry.space_group_name_H-M   'P 1'
#
loop_
_entity.id
_entity.type
_entity.pdbx_description
1 polymer ?
#
loop_
_entity_poly.entity_id
_entity_poly.type
_entity_poly.pdbx_seq_one_letter_code
_entity_poly.pdbx_strand_id
1 'polypeptide(L)'
;MDHRDADPADAWPLPPVWMWGCEKCTDLYKAMKHALDVTNAAREEYGPTFDCDPFDTVLTSQIRLAEHLATEHTDDIPASYPECAKCTSPEMVHLPHRFVLEHRARHLFAPPSVVDLL
;
A
#
# COMPACT_ATOMS: atom_id res chain seq x y z
N MET A 1 -28.67 8.92 7.21
CA MET A 1 -27.46 8.46 6.51
C MET A 1 -26.31 8.96 7.34
N ASP A 2 -25.82 8.09 8.23
CA ASP A 2 -24.72 8.40 9.14
C ASP A 2 -23.44 8.36 8.32
N HIS A 3 -22.78 9.50 8.13
CA HIS A 3 -21.36 9.52 7.79
C HIS A 3 -20.64 8.90 8.98
N ARG A 4 -20.54 7.57 9.02
CA ARG A 4 -19.57 6.91 9.89
C ARG A 4 -18.22 7.50 9.51
N ASP A 5 -17.62 8.24 10.42
CA ASP A 5 -16.20 8.57 10.41
C ASP A 5 -15.46 7.30 9.98
N ALA A 6 -14.93 7.30 8.76
CA ALA A 6 -14.05 6.23 8.34
C ALA A 6 -12.83 6.35 9.24
N ASP A 7 -12.44 5.25 9.89
CA ASP A 7 -11.25 5.23 10.73
C ASP A 7 -10.08 5.79 9.91
N PRO A 8 -9.33 6.80 10.40
CA PRO A 8 -8.18 7.31 9.68
C PRO A 8 -7.15 6.22 9.34
N ALA A 9 -7.14 5.11 10.08
CA ALA A 9 -6.32 3.94 9.76
C ALA A 9 -6.76 3.21 8.47
N ASP A 10 -8.00 3.37 8.02
CA ASP A 10 -8.55 2.75 6.80
C ASP A 10 -8.58 3.72 5.60
N ALA A 11 -8.21 4.99 5.81
CA ALA A 11 -8.24 6.00 4.77
C ALA A 11 -7.10 5.81 3.76
N TRP A 12 -7.46 5.66 2.48
CA TRP A 12 -6.48 5.57 1.39
C TRP A 12 -5.81 6.92 1.18
N PRO A 13 -4.46 7.00 1.30
CA PRO A 13 -3.75 8.25 1.08
C PRO A 13 -3.77 8.62 -0.41
N LEU A 14 -3.70 9.93 -0.68
CA LEU A 14 -3.39 10.42 -2.02
C LEU A 14 -1.88 10.28 -2.24
N PRO A 15 -1.44 9.59 -3.32
CA PRO A 15 -0.03 9.48 -3.62
C PRO A 15 0.62 10.85 -3.84
N PRO A 16 1.89 11.02 -3.44
CA PRO A 16 2.61 12.27 -3.63
C PRO A 16 2.77 12.62 -5.11
N VAL A 17 2.82 13.91 -5.41
CA VAL A 17 2.73 14.44 -6.78
C VAL A 17 3.86 13.91 -7.69
N TRP A 18 5.04 13.67 -7.13
CA TRP A 18 6.19 13.15 -7.88
C TRP A 18 5.94 11.75 -8.47
N MET A 19 5.07 10.93 -7.87
CA MET A 19 4.73 9.61 -8.41
C MET A 19 4.05 9.72 -9.78
N TRP A 20 3.32 10.80 -10.05
CA TRP A 20 2.68 11.03 -11.35
C TRP A 20 3.66 11.47 -12.44
N GLY A 21 4.90 11.83 -12.08
CA GLY A 21 5.98 12.09 -13.02
C GLY A 21 6.65 10.80 -13.54
N CYS A 22 6.37 9.65 -12.92
CA CYS A 22 6.87 8.35 -13.35
C CYS A 22 5.74 7.51 -13.96
N GLU A 23 5.91 7.12 -15.24
CA GLU A 23 4.94 6.31 -15.97
C GLU A 23 4.70 4.96 -15.28
N LYS A 24 5.78 4.31 -14.86
CA LYS A 24 5.72 3.01 -14.18
C LYS A 24 5.02 3.09 -12.81
N CYS A 25 5.27 4.14 -12.02
CA CYS A 25 4.52 4.40 -10.78
C CYS A 25 3.02 4.54 -11.07
N THR A 26 2.67 5.31 -12.11
CA THR A 26 1.29 5.57 -12.49
C THR A 26 0.57 4.28 -12.92
N ASP A 27 1.21 3.45 -13.73
CA ASP A 27 0.64 2.20 -14.21
C ASP A 27 0.47 1.17 -13.09
N LEU A 28 1.48 1.02 -12.23
CA LEU A 28 1.40 0.13 -11.07
C LEU A 28 0.33 0.58 -10.08
N TYR A 29 0.20 1.88 -9.85
CA TYR A 29 -0.87 2.43 -9.00
C TYR A 29 -2.25 2.18 -9.59
N LYS A 30 -2.45 2.42 -10.89
CA LYS A 30 -3.71 2.11 -11.59
C LYS A 30 -4.06 0.63 -11.51
N ALA A 31 -3.09 -0.25 -11.74
CA ALA A 31 -3.28 -1.69 -11.62
C ALA A 31 -3.71 -2.10 -10.21
N MET A 32 -3.08 -1.52 -9.18
CA MET A 32 -3.45 -1.74 -7.78
C MET A 32 -4.87 -1.26 -7.47
N LYS A 33 -5.26 -0.06 -7.92
CA LYS A 33 -6.62 0.46 -7.71
C LYS A 33 -7.67 -0.37 -8.45
N HIS A 34 -7.39 -0.77 -9.68
CA HIS A 34 -8.26 -1.65 -10.45
C HIS A 34 -8.45 -3.01 -9.75
N ALA A 35 -7.37 -3.62 -9.24
CA ALA A 35 -7.45 -4.84 -8.46
C ALA A 35 -8.36 -4.66 -7.23
N LEU A 36 -8.21 -3.55 -6.50
CA LEU A 36 -9.05 -3.25 -5.34
C LEU A 36 -10.53 -3.12 -5.71
N ASP A 37 -10.83 -2.45 -6.81
CA ASP A 37 -12.20 -2.25 -7.28
C ASP A 37 -12.85 -3.59 -7.69
N VAL A 38 -12.11 -4.44 -8.39
CA VAL A 38 -12.56 -5.80 -8.77
C VAL A 38 -12.83 -6.64 -7.53
N THR A 39 -11.92 -6.65 -6.55
CA THR A 39 -12.12 -7.39 -5.29
C THR A 39 -13.32 -6.87 -4.51
N ASN A 40 -13.50 -5.55 -4.43
CA ASN A 40 -14.65 -4.96 -3.75
C ASN A 40 -15.97 -5.30 -4.44
N ALA A 41 -16.03 -5.20 -5.78
CA ALA A 41 -17.22 -5.54 -6.56
C ALA A 41 -17.60 -7.02 -6.39
N ALA A 42 -16.62 -7.92 -6.47
CA ALA A 42 -16.85 -9.34 -6.26
C ALA A 42 -17.34 -9.64 -4.83
N ARG A 43 -16.81 -8.95 -3.82
CA ARG A 43 -17.25 -9.09 -2.43
C ARG A 43 -18.67 -8.55 -2.21
N GLU A 44 -19.06 -7.50 -2.91
CA GLU A 44 -20.43 -6.97 -2.89
C GLU A 44 -21.42 -7.93 -3.57
N GLU A 45 -21.04 -8.53 -4.70
CA GLU A 45 -21.89 -9.46 -5.46
C GLU A 45 -22.04 -10.84 -4.81
N TYR A 46 -20.93 -11.42 -4.35
CA TYR A 46 -20.87 -12.81 -3.89
C TYR A 46 -20.76 -12.96 -2.36
N GLY A 47 -20.67 -11.85 -1.64
CA GLY A 47 -20.57 -11.81 -0.18
C GLY A 47 -19.15 -12.05 0.36
N PRO A 48 -18.96 -11.89 1.69
CA PRO A 48 -17.64 -11.90 2.34
C PRO A 48 -16.96 -13.28 2.38
N THR A 49 -17.69 -14.36 2.08
CA THR A 49 -17.16 -15.73 2.00
C THR A 49 -16.62 -16.07 0.62
N PHE A 50 -16.78 -15.17 -0.36
CA PHE A 50 -16.21 -15.34 -1.69
C PHE A 50 -14.70 -15.16 -1.60
N ASP A 51 -13.97 -16.25 -1.83
CA ASP A 51 -12.52 -16.25 -1.86
C ASP A 51 -12.04 -15.65 -3.19
N CYS A 52 -12.03 -14.32 -3.25
CA CYS A 52 -11.18 -13.63 -4.21
C CYS A 52 -9.75 -13.91 -3.78
N ASP A 53 -9.05 -14.80 -4.48
CA ASP A 53 -7.66 -15.14 -4.18
C ASP A 53 -6.85 -13.84 -3.96
N PRO A 54 -6.51 -13.50 -2.71
CA PRO A 54 -5.94 -12.21 -2.36
C PRO A 54 -4.48 -12.12 -2.81
N PHE A 55 -3.87 -13.24 -3.18
CA PHE A 55 -2.49 -13.30 -3.63
C PHE A 55 -2.32 -12.80 -5.06
N ASP A 56 -3.36 -12.77 -5.91
CA ASP A 56 -3.17 -12.52 -7.34
C ASP A 56 -3.59 -11.13 -7.86
N THR A 57 -4.10 -10.22 -7.02
CA THR A 57 -4.56 -8.91 -7.54
C THR A 57 -4.11 -7.72 -6.71
N VAL A 58 -4.55 -7.57 -5.46
CA VAL A 58 -4.26 -6.36 -4.68
C VAL A 58 -2.89 -6.41 -4.02
N LEU A 59 -2.59 -7.47 -3.26
CA LEU A 59 -1.33 -7.59 -2.53
C LEU A 59 -0.13 -7.63 -3.49
N THR A 60 -0.22 -8.41 -4.57
CA THR A 60 0.83 -8.47 -5.58
C THR A 60 1.05 -7.11 -6.26
N SER A 61 -0.02 -6.35 -6.54
CA SER A 61 0.13 -5.00 -7.10
C SER A 61 0.77 -4.02 -6.10
N GLN A 62 0.43 -4.12 -4.82
CA GLN A 62 1.08 -3.34 -3.76
C GLN A 62 2.57 -3.68 -3.63
N ILE A 63 2.93 -4.97 -3.66
CA ILE A 63 4.32 -5.42 -3.62
C ILE A 63 5.08 -4.84 -4.82
N ARG A 64 4.57 -4.99 -6.04
CA ARG A 64 5.24 -4.47 -7.25
C ARG A 64 5.43 -2.95 -7.21
N LEU A 65 4.43 -2.21 -6.73
CA LEU A 65 4.56 -0.76 -6.58
C LEU A 65 5.59 -0.40 -5.51
N ALA A 66 5.55 -1.03 -4.34
CA ALA A 66 6.51 -0.82 -3.27
C ALA A 66 7.95 -1.13 -3.71
N GLU A 67 8.16 -2.25 -4.43
CA GLU A 67 9.44 -2.65 -4.99
C GLU A 67 9.97 -1.62 -5.99
N HIS A 68 9.10 -1.13 -6.88
CA HIS A 68 9.49 -0.12 -7.84
C HIS A 68 9.95 1.17 -7.15
N LEU A 69 9.18 1.65 -6.16
CA LEU A 69 9.54 2.84 -5.39
C LEU A 69 10.84 2.62 -4.62
N ALA A 70 11.00 1.46 -3.98
CA ALA A 70 12.19 1.08 -3.23
C ALA A 70 13.45 0.87 -4.09
N THR A 71 13.31 0.79 -5.41
CA THR A 71 14.44 0.60 -6.34
C THR A 71 14.78 1.90 -7.07
N GLU A 72 13.77 2.61 -7.57
CA GLU A 72 13.95 3.74 -8.49
C GLU A 72 13.70 5.11 -7.83
N HIS A 73 13.05 5.14 -6.67
CA HIS A 73 12.62 6.35 -5.96
C HIS A 73 13.07 6.33 -4.50
N THR A 74 14.26 5.77 -4.22
CA THR A 74 14.76 5.59 -2.86
C THR A 74 14.86 6.89 -2.07
N ASP A 75 15.28 7.97 -2.74
CA ASP A 75 15.47 9.29 -2.13
C ASP A 75 14.14 10.02 -1.88
N ASP A 76 13.07 9.60 -2.56
CA ASP A 76 11.72 10.17 -2.41
C ASP A 76 10.91 9.47 -1.30
N ILE A 77 11.39 8.32 -0.79
CA ILE A 77 10.75 7.57 0.30
C ILE A 77 11.09 8.21 1.65
N PRO A 78 10.10 8.58 2.48
CA PRO A 78 10.35 9.10 3.82
C PRO A 78 11.20 8.15 4.68
N ALA A 79 12.14 8.73 5.43
CA ALA A 79 13.08 7.96 6.25
C ALA A 79 12.41 7.20 7.41
N SER A 80 11.23 7.63 7.87
CA SER A 80 10.44 6.95 8.89
C SER A 80 9.01 7.49 8.95
N TYR A 81 8.09 6.67 9.47
CA TYR A 81 6.72 7.03 9.82
C TYR A 81 6.55 6.80 11.33
N PRO A 82 6.49 7.87 12.16
CA PRO A 82 6.51 7.73 13.62
C PRO A 82 5.25 7.06 14.18
N GLU A 83 4.12 7.15 13.47
CA GLU A 83 2.87 6.45 13.81
C GLU A 83 2.90 4.95 13.51
N CYS A 84 3.85 4.45 12.71
CA CYS A 84 3.94 3.03 12.40
C CYS A 84 4.91 2.30 13.35
N ALA A 85 4.37 1.36 14.13
CA ALA A 85 5.14 0.61 15.11
C ALA A 85 6.31 -0.15 14.47
N LYS A 86 6.11 -0.75 13.29
CA LYS A 86 7.17 -1.41 12.52
C LYS A 86 8.26 -0.41 12.11
N CYS A 87 7.88 0.77 11.60
CA CYS A 87 8.85 1.81 11.23
C CYS A 87 9.73 2.29 12.39
N THR A 88 9.19 2.28 13.61
CA THR A 88 9.91 2.67 14.83
C THR A 88 10.58 1.50 15.56
N SER A 89 10.31 0.26 15.16
CA SER A 89 10.81 -0.92 15.85
C SER A 89 12.32 -1.03 15.69
N PRO A 90 13.07 -1.32 16.77
CA PRO A 90 14.50 -1.61 16.66
C PRO A 90 14.78 -2.82 15.77
N GLU A 91 13.80 -3.72 15.55
CA GLU A 91 13.96 -4.91 14.72
C GLU A 91 14.14 -4.58 13.22
N MET A 92 13.67 -3.42 12.74
CA MET A 92 13.86 -3.04 11.33
C MET A 92 15.34 -2.89 10.95
N VAL A 93 16.23 -2.60 11.90
CA VAL A 93 17.67 -2.49 11.62
C VAL A 93 18.30 -3.83 11.21
N HIS A 94 17.62 -4.94 11.50
CA HIS A 94 18.06 -6.29 11.14
C HIS A 94 17.52 -6.76 9.79
N LEU A 95 16.57 -6.02 9.20
CA LEU A 95 16.03 -6.34 7.88
C LEU A 95 16.94 -5.82 6.77
N PRO A 96 17.02 -6.51 5.63
CA PRO A 96 17.64 -5.96 4.43
C PRO A 96 17.03 -4.60 4.08
N HIS A 97 17.90 -3.62 3.76
CA HIS A 97 17.51 -2.22 3.49
C HIS A 97 16.35 -2.10 2.49
N ARG A 98 16.34 -2.96 1.47
CA ARG A 98 15.27 -3.02 0.47
C ARG A 98 13.88 -3.29 1.10
N PHE A 99 13.75 -4.23 2.02
CA PHE A 99 12.47 -4.52 2.67
C PHE A 99 11.99 -3.37 3.56
N VAL A 100 12.94 -2.68 4.21
CA VAL A 100 12.64 -1.46 4.98
C VAL A 100 12.08 -0.37 4.06
N LEU A 101 12.70 -0.15 2.90
CA LEU A 101 12.22 0.81 1.91
C LEU A 101 10.85 0.41 1.33
N GLU A 102 10.65 -0.86 1.00
CA GLU A 102 9.37 -1.35 0.50
C GLU A 102 8.24 -1.15 1.53
N HIS A 103 8.49 -1.44 2.80
CA HIS A 103 7.52 -1.20 3.87
C HIS A 103 7.18 0.29 3.97
N ARG A 104 8.21 1.16 4.03
CA ARG A 104 8.02 2.62 4.05
C ARG A 104 7.30 3.16 2.81
N ALA A 105 7.56 2.59 1.64
CA ALA A 105 6.92 2.98 0.40
C ALA A 105 5.41 2.72 0.42
N ARG A 106 4.94 1.65 1.08
CA ARG A 106 3.50 1.33 1.16
C ARG A 106 2.69 2.43 1.86
N HIS A 107 3.26 3.14 2.82
CA HIS A 107 2.59 4.29 3.45
C HIS A 107 2.25 5.42 2.47
N LEU A 108 2.90 5.50 1.31
CA LEU A 108 2.61 6.53 0.30
C LEU A 108 1.31 6.27 -0.46
N PHE A 109 0.79 5.04 -0.44
CA PHE A 109 -0.32 4.65 -1.32
C PHE A 109 -1.33 3.66 -0.70
N ALA A 110 -1.06 3.12 0.49
CA ALA A 110 -1.92 2.18 1.20
C ALA A 110 -2.29 2.73 2.60
N PRO A 111 -3.49 2.42 3.10
CA PRO A 111 -3.93 2.85 4.42
C PRO A 111 -3.12 2.18 5.54
N PRO A 112 -2.92 2.82 6.71
CA PRO A 112 -2.19 2.25 7.84
C PRO A 112 -2.63 0.83 8.24
N SER A 113 -3.93 0.56 8.24
CA SER A 113 -4.50 -0.76 8.58
C SER A 113 -4.02 -1.88 7.66
N VAL A 114 -3.69 -1.56 6.41
CA VAL A 114 -3.11 -2.51 5.45
C VAL A 114 -1.60 -2.62 5.61
N VAL A 115 -0.91 -1.51 5.87
CA VAL A 115 0.55 -1.49 6.02
C VAL A 115 0.99 -2.26 7.28
N ASP A 116 0.24 -2.15 8.37
CA ASP A 116 0.59 -2.82 9.63
C ASP A 116 0.53 -4.36 9.53
N LEU A 117 -0.27 -4.89 8.59
CA LEU A 117 -0.39 -6.33 8.33
C LEU A 117 0.79 -6.93 7.55
N LEU A 118 1.62 -6.09 6.92
CA LEU A 118 2.71 -6.49 6.01
C LEU A 118 4.08 -6.15 6.59
#